data_AF-A0A961SS70-F1
#
_entry.id   AF-A0A961SS70-F1
#
_cell.length_a   1.000
_cell.length_b   1.000
_cell.length_c   1.000
_cell.angle_alpha   90.00
_cell.angle_beta   90.00
_cell.angle_gamma   90.00
#
_symmetry.space_group_name_H-M   'P 1'
#
loop_
_entity.id
_entity.type
_entity.pdbx_description
1 polymer ?
#
loop_
_entity_poly.entity_id
_entity_poly.type
_entity_poly.pdbx_seq_one_letter_code
_entity_poly.pdbx_strand_id
1 'polypeptide(L)'
;MVVIFRFAALYAAIVFALGFALGALRILFLAPVVGELAAVVIEVPPMLALCWLVASRIFPGRGLTREQGVEIGLASFLLLQLAESALAGFPGPLSYVDNVLVYWGDLSTPRLVGLAGQVLFALFPLIHILRSRQNDR
;
A
#
# COMPACT_ATOMS: atom_id res chain seq x y z
N MET A 1 -7.90 20.10 -2.73
CA MET A 1 -8.52 18.87 -2.17
C MET A 1 -8.96 17.87 -3.23
N VAL A 2 -9.83 18.21 -4.19
CA VAL A 2 -10.38 17.22 -5.15
C VAL A 2 -9.31 16.52 -5.99
N VAL A 3 -8.30 17.26 -6.46
CA VAL A 3 -7.20 16.70 -7.27
C VAL A 3 -6.36 15.70 -6.46
N ILE A 4 -6.01 16.04 -5.22
CA ILE A 4 -5.24 15.19 -4.30
C ILE A 4 -5.98 13.89 -4.06
N PHE A 5 -7.26 13.98 -3.68
CA PHE A 5 -8.07 12.81 -3.39
C PHE A 5 -8.22 11.90 -4.61
N ARG A 6 -8.42 12.46 -5.81
CA ARG A 6 -8.50 11.68 -7.05
C ARG A 6 -7.23 10.89 -7.32
N PHE A 7 -6.06 11.52 -7.20
CA PHE A 7 -4.78 10.83 -7.41
C PHE A 7 -4.49 9.81 -6.32
N ALA A 8 -4.80 10.12 -5.07
CA ALA A 8 -4.64 9.20 -3.95
C ALA A 8 -5.55 7.98 -4.10
N ALA A 9 -6.84 8.18 -4.41
CA ALA A 9 -7.79 7.10 -4.62
C ALA A 9 -7.40 6.22 -5.82
N LEU A 10 -6.99 6.81 -6.95
CA LEU A 10 -6.54 6.05 -8.11
C LEU A 10 -5.30 5.19 -7.78
N TYR A 11 -4.30 5.80 -7.14
CA TYR A 11 -3.07 5.11 -6.78
C TYR A 11 -3.32 4.00 -5.76
N ALA A 12 -4.05 4.31 -4.68
CA ALA A 12 -4.43 3.34 -3.65
C ALA A 12 -5.28 2.20 -4.23
N ALA A 13 -6.26 2.47 -5.10
CA ALA A 13 -7.11 1.43 -5.67
C ALA A 13 -6.32 0.44 -6.55
N ILE A 14 -5.44 0.94 -7.41
CA ILE A 14 -4.60 0.08 -8.26
C ILE A 14 -3.67 -0.78 -7.40
N VAL A 15 -2.97 -0.15 -6.45
CA VAL A 15 -2.01 -0.85 -5.60
C VAL A 15 -2.71 -1.81 -4.65
N PHE A 16 -3.87 -1.45 -4.10
CA PHE A 16 -4.68 -2.36 -3.30
C PHE A 16 -5.09 -3.59 -4.08
N ALA A 17 -5.56 -3.43 -5.32
CA ALA A 17 -5.95 -4.58 -6.16
C ALA A 17 -4.77 -5.52 -6.42
N LEU A 18 -3.59 -4.96 -6.70
CA LEU A 18 -2.36 -5.75 -6.90
C LEU A 18 -1.91 -6.44 -5.60
N GLY A 19 -1.91 -5.71 -4.48
CA GLY A 19 -1.53 -6.22 -3.17
C GLY A 19 -2.51 -7.28 -2.64
N PHE A 20 -3.80 -7.12 -2.90
CA PHE A 20 -4.80 -8.14 -2.57
C PHE A 20 -4.57 -9.43 -3.35
N ALA A 21 -4.31 -9.32 -4.67
CA ALA A 21 -4.02 -10.48 -5.50
C ALA A 21 -2.73 -11.19 -5.07
N LEU A 22 -1.65 -10.44 -4.83
CA LEU A 22 -0.39 -10.99 -4.33
C LEU A 22 -0.53 -11.57 -2.92
N GLY A 23 -1.23 -10.89 -2.02
CA GLY A 23 -1.47 -11.36 -0.65
C GLY A 23 -2.28 -12.66 -0.63
N ALA A 24 -3.28 -12.80 -1.51
CA ALA A 24 -4.01 -14.06 -1.69
C ALA A 24 -3.07 -15.19 -2.17
N LEU A 25 -2.22 -14.91 -3.16
CA LEU A 25 -1.21 -15.88 -3.62
C LEU A 25 -0.23 -16.24 -2.49
N ARG A 26 0.19 -15.26 -1.69
CA ARG A 26 1.08 -15.47 -0.56
C ARG A 26 0.46 -16.44 0.45
N ILE A 27 -0.78 -16.18 0.87
CA ILE A 27 -1.47 -16.99 1.88
C ILE A 27 -1.74 -18.40 1.37
N LEU A 28 -2.19 -18.55 0.11
CA LEU A 28 -2.60 -19.83 -0.44
C LEU A 28 -1.44 -20.74 -0.86
N PHE A 29 -0.33 -20.16 -1.36
CA PHE A 29 0.75 -20.95 -1.97
C PHE A 29 2.10 -20.81 -1.26
N LEU A 30 2.49 -19.62 -0.80
CA LEU A 30 3.81 -19.41 -0.21
C LEU A 30 3.83 -19.74 1.30
N ALA A 31 2.90 -19.17 2.06
CA ALA A 31 2.86 -19.32 3.52
C ALA A 31 2.85 -20.79 3.98
N PRO A 32 2.14 -21.74 3.33
CA PRO A 32 2.18 -23.16 3.71
C PRO A 32 3.54 -23.83 3.47
N VAL A 33 4.36 -23.29 2.56
CA VAL A 33 5.64 -23.90 2.14
C VAL A 33 6.82 -23.31 2.91
N VAL A 34 6.86 -21.99 3.05
CA VAL A 34 8.01 -21.27 3.62
C VAL A 34 7.72 -20.61 4.98
N GLY A 35 6.48 -20.68 5.45
CA GLY A 35 6.02 -19.98 6.66
C GLY A 35 5.66 -18.52 6.41
N GLU A 36 4.91 -17.92 7.35
CA GLU A 36 4.29 -16.61 7.17
C GLU A 36 5.30 -15.47 7.00
N LEU A 37 6.33 -15.40 7.87
CA LEU A 37 7.32 -14.32 7.82
C LEU A 37 8.13 -14.34 6.52
N ALA A 38 8.65 -15.50 6.13
CA ALA A 38 9.42 -15.63 4.90
C ALA A 38 8.55 -15.29 3.67
N ALA A 39 7.29 -15.73 3.67
CA ALA A 39 6.35 -15.41 2.60
C ALA A 39 6.14 -13.90 2.45
N VAL A 40 6.00 -13.15 3.57
CA VAL A 40 5.88 -11.68 3.53
C VAL A 40 7.18 -11.04 3.03
N VAL A 41 8.33 -11.46 3.53
CA VAL A 41 9.64 -10.91 3.10
C VAL A 41 9.88 -11.15 1.60
N ILE A 42 9.41 -12.26 1.05
CA ILE A 42 9.47 -12.56 -0.39
C ILE A 42 8.48 -11.70 -1.20
N GLU A 43 7.29 -11.42 -0.65
CA GLU A 43 6.25 -10.62 -1.32
C GLU A 43 6.57 -9.12 -1.38
N VAL A 44 7.19 -8.56 -0.32
CA VAL A 44 7.43 -7.12 -0.19
C VAL A 44 8.22 -6.53 -1.39
N PRO A 45 9.35 -7.11 -1.85
CA PRO A 45 10.11 -6.51 -2.94
C PRO A 45 9.35 -6.45 -4.29
N PRO A 46 8.72 -7.55 -4.78
CA PRO A 46 7.83 -7.49 -5.94
C PRO A 46 6.71 -6.46 -5.78
N MET A 47 6.10 -6.39 -4.60
CA MET A 47 5.03 -5.43 -4.34
C MET A 47 5.51 -3.98 -4.42
N LEU A 48 6.66 -3.66 -3.81
CA LEU A 48 7.27 -2.33 -3.90
C LEU A 48 7.67 -1.99 -5.35
N ALA A 49 8.15 -2.96 -6.14
CA ALA A 49 8.45 -2.75 -7.54
C ALA A 49 7.19 -2.41 -8.36
N LEU A 50 6.06 -3.05 -8.08
CA LEU A 50 4.76 -2.72 -8.69
C LEU A 50 4.28 -1.33 -8.28
N CYS A 51 4.33 -1.01 -6.99
CA CYS A 51 3.99 0.32 -6.48
C CYS A 51 4.82 1.42 -7.17
N TRP A 52 6.12 1.20 -7.30
CA TRP A 52 7.03 2.08 -8.01
C TRP A 52 6.63 2.25 -9.47
N LEU A 53 6.37 1.16 -10.18
CA LEU A 53 5.95 1.20 -11.58
C LEU A 53 4.64 1.99 -11.74
N VAL A 54 3.64 1.74 -10.89
CA VAL A 54 2.37 2.47 -10.91
C VAL A 54 2.60 3.96 -10.65
N ALA A 55 3.37 4.31 -9.62
CA ALA A 55 3.70 5.71 -9.31
C ALA A 55 4.42 6.41 -10.48
N SER A 56 5.35 5.72 -11.14
CA SER A 56 6.09 6.23 -12.29
C SER A 56 5.20 6.57 -13.49
N ARG A 57 4.00 5.97 -13.59
CA ARG A 57 3.05 6.22 -14.67
C ARG A 57 2.01 7.29 -14.31
N ILE A 58 1.67 7.41 -13.03
CA ILE A 58 0.61 8.31 -12.58
C ILE A 58 1.12 9.76 -12.44
N PHE A 59 2.29 9.96 -11.82
CA PHE A 59 2.68 11.26 -11.27
C PHE A 59 3.54 12.18 -12.15
N PRO A 60 4.46 11.69 -13.01
CA PRO A 60 5.30 12.58 -13.82
C PRO A 60 4.51 13.50 -14.74
N GLY A 61 4.99 14.74 -14.93
CA GLY A 61 4.41 15.71 -15.88
C GLY A 61 3.06 16.31 -15.47
N ARG A 62 2.60 16.09 -14.23
CA ARG A 62 1.26 16.56 -13.75
C ARG A 62 1.26 17.95 -13.09
N GLY A 63 2.40 18.63 -13.04
CA GLY A 63 2.53 19.95 -12.40
C GLY A 63 2.33 19.95 -10.87
N LEU A 64 2.35 18.77 -10.24
CA LEU A 64 2.13 18.63 -8.79
C LEU A 64 3.27 19.27 -7.99
N THR A 65 2.94 19.78 -6.80
CA THR A 65 3.93 20.32 -5.85
C THR A 65 4.47 19.24 -4.92
N ARG A 66 5.54 19.58 -4.19
CA ARG A 66 6.14 18.70 -3.19
C ARG A 66 5.14 18.37 -2.09
N GLU A 67 4.43 19.39 -1.61
CA GLU A 67 3.43 19.31 -0.55
C GLU A 67 2.28 18.38 -1.00
N GLN A 68 1.79 18.56 -2.23
CA GLN A 68 0.79 17.68 -2.82
C GLN A 68 1.28 16.22 -2.93
N GLY A 69 2.57 16.01 -3.20
CA GLY A 69 3.15 14.66 -3.20
C GLY A 69 3.08 13.98 -1.84
N VAL A 70 3.37 14.72 -0.76
CA VAL A 70 3.24 14.22 0.62
C VAL A 70 1.77 13.94 0.95
N GLU A 71 0.87 14.88 0.63
CA GLU A 71 -0.56 14.73 0.89
C GLU A 71 -1.16 13.52 0.15
N ILE A 72 -0.80 13.32 -1.13
CA ILE A 72 -1.23 12.16 -1.91
C ILE A 72 -0.71 10.86 -1.28
N GLY A 73 0.56 10.82 -0.89
CA GLY A 73 1.16 9.66 -0.24
C GLY A 73 0.44 9.27 1.05
N LEU A 74 0.25 10.24 1.95
CA LEU A 74 -0.47 10.05 3.21
C LEU A 74 -1.93 9.64 3.00
N ALA A 75 -2.64 10.31 2.09
CA ALA A 75 -4.02 9.97 1.77
C ALA A 75 -4.14 8.55 1.19
N SER A 76 -3.20 8.15 0.32
CA SER A 76 -3.18 6.79 -0.26
C SER A 76 -2.92 5.74 0.81
N PHE A 77 -1.99 5.99 1.73
CA PHE A 77 -1.71 5.12 2.86
C PHE A 77 -2.95 4.95 3.75
N LEU A 78 -3.62 6.05 4.11
CA LEU A 78 -4.85 5.98 4.92
C LEU A 78 -5.97 5.22 4.21
N LEU A 79 -6.13 5.43 2.89
CA LEU A 79 -7.09 4.67 2.10
C LEU A 79 -6.77 3.16 2.10
N LEU A 80 -5.49 2.77 2.03
CA LEU A 80 -5.09 1.38 2.16
C LEU A 80 -5.42 0.82 3.55
N GLN A 81 -5.12 1.54 4.63
CA GLN A 81 -5.44 1.05 5.99
C GLN A 81 -6.94 0.89 6.20
N LEU A 82 -7.75 1.78 5.64
CA LEU A 82 -9.21 1.64 5.66
C LEU A 82 -9.68 0.42 4.86
N ALA A 83 -9.12 0.19 3.67
CA ALA A 83 -9.47 -0.95 2.84
C ALA A 83 -9.06 -2.29 3.48
N GLU A 84 -7.87 -2.36 4.08
CA GLU A 84 -7.41 -3.54 4.80
C GLU A 84 -8.24 -3.80 6.06
N SER A 85 -8.57 -2.74 6.82
CA SER A 85 -9.46 -2.88 7.99
C SER A 85 -10.84 -3.38 7.58
N ALA A 86 -11.38 -2.87 6.46
CA ALA A 86 -12.65 -3.32 5.93
C ALA A 86 -12.61 -4.81 5.56
N LEU A 87 -11.54 -5.27 4.90
CA LEU A 87 -11.35 -6.70 4.61
C LEU A 87 -11.15 -7.54 5.86
N ALA A 88 -10.40 -7.04 6.84
CA ALA A 88 -10.11 -7.76 8.08
C ALA A 88 -11.35 -8.07 8.91
N GLY A 89 -12.42 -7.26 8.80
CA GLY A 89 -13.66 -7.49 9.53
C GLY A 89 -14.51 -8.66 9.02
N PHE A 90 -14.31 -9.12 7.78
CA PHE A 90 -15.12 -10.18 7.16
C PHE A 90 -14.73 -11.62 7.50
N PRO A 91 -13.44 -12.01 7.56
CA PRO A 91 -13.07 -13.40 7.80
C PRO A 91 -13.21 -13.78 9.27
N GLY A 92 -13.80 -14.95 9.54
CA GLY A 92 -13.77 -15.61 10.84
C GLY A 92 -15.12 -15.67 11.57
N PRO A 93 -15.15 -16.31 12.77
CA PRO A 93 -16.37 -16.53 13.54
C PRO A 93 -16.76 -15.36 14.46
N LEU A 94 -15.88 -14.37 14.63
CA LEU A 94 -16.11 -13.22 15.52
C LEU A 94 -17.00 -12.15 14.86
N SER A 95 -17.44 -11.18 15.65
CA SER A 95 -18.10 -10.00 15.11
C SER A 95 -17.13 -9.17 14.26
N TYR A 96 -17.67 -8.36 13.34
CA TYR A 96 -16.87 -7.46 12.49
C TYR A 96 -15.92 -6.58 13.31
N VAL A 97 -16.42 -6.01 14.41
CA VAL A 97 -15.63 -5.11 15.27
C VAL A 97 -14.50 -5.88 15.95
N ASP A 98 -14.77 -7.08 16.47
CA ASP A 98 -13.76 -7.89 17.15
C ASP A 98 -12.65 -8.33 16.18
N ASN A 99 -13.00 -8.73 14.96
CA ASN A 99 -12.03 -9.07 13.92
C ASN A 99 -11.13 -7.87 13.57
N VAL A 100 -11.70 -6.67 13.44
CA VAL A 100 -10.94 -5.44 13.21
C VAL A 100 -10.03 -5.13 14.40
N LEU A 101 -10.49 -5.30 15.64
CA LEU A 101 -9.68 -5.07 16.84
C LEU A 101 -8.52 -6.06 16.92
N VAL A 102 -8.73 -7.33 16.60
CA VAL A 102 -7.67 -8.35 16.51
C VAL A 102 -6.66 -7.96 15.45
N TYR A 103 -7.13 -7.57 14.25
CA TYR A 103 -6.26 -7.08 13.20
C TYR A 103 -5.41 -5.91 13.70
N TRP A 104 -5.99 -4.89 14.33
CA TRP A 104 -5.24 -3.73 14.83
C TRP A 104 -4.30 -4.05 16.00
N GLY A 105 -4.64 -5.03 16.84
CA GLY A 105 -3.84 -5.46 17.98
C GLY A 105 -2.64 -6.34 17.62
N ASP A 106 -2.57 -6.88 16.39
CA ASP A 106 -1.46 -7.74 15.97
C ASP A 106 -0.14 -6.96 15.86
N LEU A 107 0.88 -7.28 16.66
CA LEU A 107 2.21 -6.67 16.54
C LEU A 107 3.26 -7.68 16.06
N SER A 108 2.81 -8.71 15.35
CA SER A 108 3.68 -9.73 14.77
C SER A 108 4.71 -9.13 13.81
N THR A 109 5.89 -9.74 13.74
CA THR A 109 6.95 -9.33 12.81
C THR A 109 6.49 -9.30 11.34
N PRO A 110 5.74 -10.30 10.82
CA PRO A 110 5.21 -10.23 9.46
C PRO A 110 4.36 -8.98 9.21
N ARG A 111 3.46 -8.63 10.15
CA ARG A 111 2.63 -7.42 10.03
C ARG A 111 3.46 -6.14 10.04
N LEU A 112 4.46 -6.05 10.91
CA LEU A 112 5.36 -4.89 10.96
C LEU A 112 6.18 -4.73 9.67
N VAL A 113 6.62 -5.84 9.06
CA VAL A 113 7.30 -5.83 7.76
C VAL A 113 6.36 -5.33 6.66
N GLY A 114 5.11 -5.82 6.62
CA GLY A 114 4.10 -5.35 5.69
C GLY A 114 3.83 -3.84 5.84
N LEU A 115 3.66 -3.38 7.07
CA LEU A 115 3.46 -1.96 7.39
C LEU A 115 4.65 -1.09 6.96
N ALA A 116 5.89 -1.55 7.17
CA ALA A 116 7.08 -0.86 6.68
C ALA A 116 7.06 -0.73 5.15
N GLY A 117 6.62 -1.78 4.44
CA GLY A 117 6.38 -1.72 2.99
C GLY A 117 5.34 -0.67 2.60
N GLN A 118 4.24 -0.56 3.34
CA GLN A 118 3.21 0.47 3.10
C GLN A 118 3.74 1.89 3.34
N VAL A 119 4.61 2.09 4.35
CA VAL A 119 5.28 3.38 4.56
C VAL A 119 6.16 3.74 3.35
N LEU A 120 6.94 2.79 2.83
CA LEU A 120 7.74 3.02 1.62
C LEU A 120 6.88 3.34 0.39
N PHE A 121 5.77 2.62 0.21
CA PHE A 121 4.77 2.90 -0.82
C PHE A 121 4.26 4.35 -0.78
N ALA A 122 4.01 4.87 0.42
CA ALA A 122 3.51 6.23 0.63
C ALA A 122 4.51 7.31 0.20
N LEU A 123 5.81 6.98 0.12
CA LEU A 123 6.86 7.91 -0.31
C LEU A 123 7.02 8.00 -1.83
N PHE A 124 6.55 7.01 -2.60
CA PHE A 124 6.75 6.97 -4.06
C PHE A 124 6.10 8.13 -4.84
N PRO A 125 4.89 8.62 -4.50
CA PRO A 125 4.33 9.81 -5.14
C PRO A 125 5.27 11.01 -5.03
N LEU A 126 5.78 11.29 -3.83
CA LEU A 126 6.73 12.37 -3.58
C LEU A 126 8.01 12.21 -4.43
N ILE A 127 8.61 11.01 -4.44
CA ILE A 127 9.84 10.76 -5.17
C ILE A 127 9.67 11.02 -6.68
N HIS A 128 8.59 10.54 -7.29
CA HIS A 128 8.35 10.74 -8.72
C HIS A 128 8.02 12.19 -9.09
N ILE A 129 7.31 12.92 -8.22
CA ILE A 129 7.03 14.34 -8.42
C ILE A 129 8.31 15.17 -8.36
N LEU A 130 9.20 14.87 -7.40
CA LEU A 130 10.50 15.54 -7.28
C LEU A 130 11.40 15.28 -8.49
N ARG A 131 11.43 14.04 -8.99
CA ARG A 131 12.22 13.67 -10.19
C ARG A 131 11.71 14.36 -11.46
N SER A 132 10.39 14.46 -11.63
CA SER A 132 9.78 15.17 -12.77
C SER A 132 10.26 16.62 -12.86
N ARG A 133 10.26 17.34 -11.72
CA ARG A 133 10.65 18.76 -11.68
C ARG A 133 12.12 19.02 -11.95
N GLN A 134 12.99 18.04 -11.67
CA GLN A 134 14.41 18.17 -11.98
C GLN A 134 14.68 18.05 -13.48
N ASN A 135 13.87 17.26 -14.19
CA ASN A 135 14.02 17.05 -15.62
C ASN A 135 13.47 18.21 -16.48
N ASP A 136 12.66 19.09 -15.85
CA ASP A 136 12.09 20.29 -16.47
C ASP A 136 12.94 21.56 -16.24
N ARG A 137 14.06 21.45 -15.51
CA ARG A 137 15.02 22.54 -15.24
C ARG A 137 16.29 22.36 -16.05
#